data_AF-A0A1V5EDL5-F1
#
_entry.id   AF-A0A1V5EDL5-F1
#
_cell.length_a   1.000
_cell.length_b   1.000
_cell.length_c   1.000
_cell.angle_alpha   90.00
_cell.angle_beta   90.00
_cell.angle_gamma   90.00
#
_symmetry.space_group_name_H-M   'P 1'
#
loop_
_entity.id
_entity.type
_entity.pdbx_description
1 polymer ?
#
loop_
_entity_poly.entity_id
_entity_poly.type
_entity_poly.pdbx_seq_one_letter_code
_entity_poly.pdbx_strand_id
1 'polypeptide(L)'
;MRLFKRGDWWHIETRRGSSKAIKTKDEAEARAFFKELTRQHVKVVGEKAHKLSDLRKAFVQRAGMSRWTTVKDALSLKLFGETIGDPHLHTISFSDLEHFKKKCLVRGTKPVTVNGYLRHIKAAFNFAKDAGWIKSTPKIKMVPVGKTPPRYLTPDEINGILQCAKRESEDLGRLFTFMGSSDFVVQLNRDKSL
;
A
#
# COMPACT_ATOMS: atom_id res chain seq x y z
N MET A 1 -19.62 -15.43 -10.97
CA MET A 1 -21.08 -15.60 -11.12
C MET A 1 -21.34 -17.05 -11.51
N ARG A 2 -22.39 -17.69 -11.01
CA ARG A 2 -22.77 -19.07 -11.42
C ARG A 2 -24.25 -19.14 -11.80
N LEU A 3 -24.56 -19.99 -12.76
CA LEU A 3 -25.92 -20.37 -13.15
C LEU A 3 -26.22 -21.75 -12.55
N PHE A 4 -27.36 -21.90 -11.88
CA PHE A 4 -27.78 -23.17 -11.30
C PHE A 4 -29.31 -23.25 -11.22
N LYS A 5 -29.86 -24.47 -11.21
CA LYS A 5 -31.30 -24.70 -11.08
C LYS A 5 -31.67 -24.93 -9.62
N ARG A 6 -32.76 -24.31 -9.15
CA ARG A 6 -33.32 -24.53 -7.81
C ARG A 6 -34.84 -24.60 -7.91
N GLY A 7 -35.40 -25.80 -7.77
CA GLY A 7 -36.79 -26.10 -8.08
C GLY A 7 -37.06 -25.99 -9.59
N ASP A 8 -38.15 -25.34 -9.95
CA ASP A 8 -38.57 -25.15 -11.35
C ASP A 8 -37.81 -24.04 -12.09
N TRP A 9 -37.11 -23.17 -11.38
CA TRP A 9 -36.52 -21.95 -11.94
C TRP A 9 -34.99 -22.01 -11.98
N TRP A 10 -34.42 -21.40 -13.02
CA TRP A 10 -32.99 -21.09 -13.08
C TRP A 10 -32.66 -19.87 -12.22
N HIS A 11 -31.49 -19.90 -11.57
CA HIS A 11 -30.99 -18.83 -10.70
C HIS A 11 -29.58 -18.42 -11.10
N ILE A 12 -29.31 -17.12 -11.01
CA ILE A 12 -27.97 -16.55 -11.18
C ILE A 12 -27.48 -16.08 -9.82
N GLU A 13 -26.36 -16.64 -9.37
CA GLU A 13 -25.63 -16.12 -8.21
C GLU A 13 -24.59 -15.10 -8.67
N THR A 14 -24.75 -13.86 -8.22
CA THR A 14 -23.81 -12.77 -8.48
C THR A 14 -22.72 -12.67 -7.42
N ARG A 15 -23.05 -12.97 -6.16
CA ARG A 15 -22.13 -13.04 -5.00
C ARG A 15 -22.56 -14.20 -4.10
N ARG A 16 -21.64 -14.82 -3.34
CA ARG A 16 -21.97 -15.92 -2.41
C ARG A 16 -23.19 -15.58 -1.56
N GLY A 17 -24.26 -16.39 -1.68
CA GLY A 17 -25.51 -16.22 -0.92
C GLY A 17 -26.50 -15.19 -1.50
N SER A 18 -26.15 -14.49 -2.58
CA SER A 18 -27.05 -13.58 -3.30
C SER A 18 -27.35 -14.11 -4.69
N SER A 19 -28.50 -14.76 -4.82
CA SER A 19 -29.00 -15.33 -6.07
C SER A 19 -30.34 -14.72 -6.48
N LYS A 20 -30.54 -14.50 -7.77
CA LYS A 20 -31.81 -14.07 -8.37
C LYS A 20 -32.35 -15.13 -9.31
N ALA A 21 -33.65 -15.42 -9.21
CA ALA A 21 -34.34 -16.30 -10.14
C ALA A 21 -34.53 -15.59 -11.50
N ILE A 22 -34.27 -16.30 -12.60
CA ILE A 22 -34.45 -15.84 -13.98
C ILE A 22 -35.91 -16.05 -14.46
N LYS A 23 -36.78 -16.60 -13.59
CA LYS A 23 -38.20 -16.93 -13.93
C LYS A 23 -38.35 -17.67 -15.26
N THR A 24 -37.38 -18.52 -15.57
CA THR A 24 -37.34 -19.33 -16.79
C THR A 24 -37.10 -20.78 -16.38
N LYS A 25 -37.83 -21.71 -17.00
CA LYS A 25 -37.65 -23.17 -16.85
C LYS A 25 -36.72 -23.76 -17.92
N ASP A 26 -36.62 -23.08 -19.06
CA ASP A 26 -35.77 -23.47 -20.19
C ASP A 26 -34.28 -23.19 -19.93
N GLU A 27 -33.46 -24.20 -20.14
CA GLU A 27 -32.01 -24.12 -20.00
C GLU A 27 -31.36 -23.24 -21.07
N ALA A 28 -31.88 -23.24 -22.30
CA ALA A 28 -31.30 -22.49 -23.41
C ALA A 28 -31.44 -20.98 -23.18
N GLU A 29 -32.64 -20.53 -22.82
CA GLU A 29 -32.92 -19.14 -22.44
C GLU A 29 -32.12 -18.71 -21.20
N ALA A 30 -32.03 -19.56 -20.18
CA ALA A 30 -31.24 -19.28 -18.98
C ALA A 30 -29.74 -19.10 -19.28
N ARG A 31 -29.18 -19.93 -20.16
CA ARG A 31 -27.78 -19.81 -20.61
C ARG A 31 -27.56 -18.57 -21.47
N ALA A 32 -28.49 -18.24 -22.37
CA ALA A 32 -28.41 -17.03 -23.20
C ALA A 32 -28.45 -15.77 -22.32
N PHE A 33 -29.38 -15.70 -21.38
CA PHE A 33 -29.50 -14.60 -20.42
C PHE A 33 -28.27 -14.48 -19.51
N PHE A 34 -27.71 -15.61 -19.06
CA PHE A 34 -26.46 -15.63 -18.30
C PHE A 34 -25.29 -15.11 -19.14
N LYS A 35 -25.16 -15.53 -20.40
CA LYS A 35 -24.10 -15.08 -21.32
C LYS A 35 -24.20 -13.56 -21.57
N GLU A 36 -25.40 -13.06 -21.77
CA GLU A 36 -25.68 -11.63 -21.95
C GLU A 36 -25.33 -10.81 -20.70
N LEU A 37 -25.78 -11.26 -19.51
CA LEU A 37 -25.42 -10.64 -18.24
C LEU A 37 -23.92 -10.64 -17.99
N THR A 38 -23.24 -11.73 -18.32
CA THR A 38 -21.77 -11.83 -18.18
C THR A 38 -21.09 -10.84 -19.13
N ARG A 39 -21.57 -10.72 -20.37
CA ARG A 39 -21.06 -9.77 -21.37
C ARG A 39 -21.30 -8.31 -20.97
N GLN A 40 -22.47 -7.98 -20.45
CA GLN A 40 -22.79 -6.64 -19.93
C GLN A 40 -21.94 -6.30 -18.69
N HIS A 41 -21.76 -7.25 -17.78
CA HIS A 41 -20.90 -7.07 -16.61
C HIS A 41 -19.45 -6.78 -17.02
N VAL A 42 -18.93 -7.51 -18.02
CA VAL A 42 -17.59 -7.26 -18.59
C VAL A 42 -17.52 -5.89 -19.28
N LYS A 43 -18.55 -5.45 -20.02
CA LYS A 43 -18.59 -4.12 -20.67
C LYS A 43 -18.59 -2.96 -19.66
N VAL A 44 -19.43 -3.02 -18.63
CA VAL A 44 -19.51 -1.97 -17.59
C VAL A 44 -18.19 -1.85 -16.82
N VAL A 45 -17.49 -2.97 -16.64
CA VAL A 45 -16.17 -2.98 -16.00
C VAL A 45 -15.07 -2.49 -16.97
N GLY A 46 -15.21 -2.74 -18.27
CA GLY A 46 -14.21 -2.42 -19.31
C GLY A 46 -14.10 -0.94 -19.70
N GLU A 47 -15.19 -0.15 -19.64
CA GLU A 47 -15.18 1.24 -20.12
C GLU A 47 -14.47 2.25 -19.19
N LYS A 48 -14.19 1.90 -17.92
CA LYS A 48 -13.47 2.77 -16.94
C LYS A 48 -12.41 2.01 -16.14
N ALA A 49 -11.83 0.97 -16.71
CA ALA A 49 -10.93 0.06 -16.00
C ALA A 49 -9.48 0.59 -15.95
N HIS A 50 -9.20 1.54 -15.05
CA HIS A 50 -7.82 1.99 -14.82
C HIS A 50 -6.90 0.83 -14.41
N LYS A 51 -5.69 0.80 -14.95
CA LYS A 51 -4.64 -0.16 -14.60
C LYS A 51 -3.77 0.35 -13.45
N LEU A 52 -2.96 -0.54 -12.88
CA LEU A 52 -1.97 -0.19 -11.88
C LEU A 52 -0.94 0.83 -12.41
N SER A 53 -0.55 0.72 -13.67
CA SER A 53 0.34 1.66 -14.35
C SER A 53 -0.27 3.06 -14.46
N ASP A 54 -1.57 3.17 -14.72
CA ASP A 54 -2.29 4.45 -14.73
C ASP A 54 -2.31 5.08 -13.35
N LEU A 55 -2.57 4.28 -12.31
CA LEU A 55 -2.51 4.73 -10.91
C LEU A 55 -1.13 5.24 -10.56
N ARG A 56 -0.08 4.51 -10.94
CA ARG A 56 1.29 4.94 -10.69
C ARG A 56 1.58 6.30 -11.32
N LYS A 57 1.19 6.52 -12.58
CA LYS A 57 1.42 7.80 -13.27
C LYS A 57 0.69 8.95 -12.56
N ALA A 58 -0.62 8.83 -12.37
CA ALA A 58 -1.42 9.88 -11.75
C ALA A 58 -1.02 10.16 -10.30
N PHE A 59 -0.75 9.11 -9.52
CA PHE A 59 -0.38 9.27 -8.13
C PHE A 59 0.99 9.95 -7.97
N VAL A 60 1.97 9.62 -8.82
CA VAL A 60 3.31 10.22 -8.77
C VAL A 60 3.32 11.67 -9.26
N GLN A 61 2.44 12.03 -10.19
CA GLN A 61 2.34 13.38 -10.75
C GLN A 61 1.49 14.34 -9.90
N ARG A 62 0.93 13.89 -8.77
CA ARG A 62 0.09 14.75 -7.92
C ARG A 62 0.90 15.91 -7.33
N ALA A 63 0.25 17.07 -7.24
CA ALA A 63 0.84 18.28 -6.66
C ALA A 63 0.96 18.18 -5.12
N GLY A 64 1.83 19.01 -4.55
CA GLY A 64 1.93 19.19 -3.08
C GLY A 64 2.77 18.16 -2.33
N MET A 65 3.52 17.30 -3.02
CA MET A 65 4.38 16.29 -2.39
C MET A 65 5.86 16.64 -2.49
N SER A 66 6.64 16.30 -1.45
CA SER A 66 8.10 16.41 -1.51
C SER A 66 8.69 15.45 -2.55
N ARG A 67 9.80 15.85 -3.18
CA ARG A 67 10.54 15.00 -4.14
C ARG A 67 10.82 13.60 -3.57
N TRP A 68 11.25 13.52 -2.32
CA TRP A 68 11.57 12.25 -1.66
C TRP A 68 10.34 11.36 -1.46
N THR A 69 9.18 11.96 -1.16
CA THR A 69 7.93 11.20 -1.04
C THR A 69 7.52 10.62 -2.40
N THR A 70 7.60 11.43 -3.46
CA THR A 70 7.29 11.01 -4.83
C THR A 70 8.19 9.86 -5.30
N VAL A 71 9.48 9.89 -4.96
CA VAL A 71 10.42 8.79 -5.24
C VAL A 71 10.00 7.51 -4.52
N LYS A 72 9.64 7.59 -3.23
CA LYS A 72 9.20 6.42 -2.45
C LYS A 72 7.87 5.86 -2.96
N ASP A 73 6.93 6.73 -3.35
CA ASP A 73 5.66 6.33 -3.96
C ASP A 73 5.91 5.57 -5.26
N ALA A 74 6.71 6.15 -6.16
CA ALA A 74 7.05 5.56 -7.45
C ALA A 74 7.75 4.20 -7.29
N LEU A 75 8.71 4.10 -6.35
CA LEU A 75 9.41 2.85 -6.03
C LEU A 75 8.44 1.78 -5.52
N SER A 76 7.59 2.13 -4.56
CA SER A 76 6.66 1.19 -3.93
C SER A 76 5.68 0.60 -4.94
N LEU A 77 5.11 1.46 -5.80
CA LEU A 77 4.19 1.02 -6.86
C LEU A 77 4.90 0.25 -7.98
N LYS A 78 6.14 0.61 -8.30
CA LYS A 78 6.97 -0.16 -9.26
C LYS A 78 7.23 -1.58 -8.76
N LEU A 79 7.71 -1.73 -7.53
CA LEU A 79 7.99 -3.04 -6.93
C LEU A 79 6.72 -3.90 -6.81
N PHE A 80 5.58 -3.26 -6.52
CA PHE A 80 4.29 -3.94 -6.51
C PHE A 80 3.93 -4.46 -7.91
N GLY A 81 4.03 -3.62 -8.94
CA GLY A 81 3.80 -4.03 -10.33
C GLY A 81 4.76 -5.11 -10.84
N GLU A 82 6.03 -5.08 -10.45
CA GLU A 82 7.00 -6.17 -10.75
C GLU A 82 6.64 -7.51 -10.06
N THR A 83 5.72 -7.47 -9.09
CA THR A 83 5.29 -8.66 -8.37
C THR A 83 4.01 -9.24 -8.94
N ILE A 84 3.03 -8.40 -9.27
CA ILE A 84 1.68 -8.83 -9.67
C ILE A 84 1.35 -8.52 -11.14
N GLY A 85 2.27 -7.88 -11.87
CA GLY A 85 2.06 -7.40 -13.23
C GLY A 85 1.37 -6.04 -13.27
N ASP A 86 0.58 -5.82 -14.33
CA ASP A 86 -0.21 -4.59 -14.53
C ASP A 86 -1.73 -4.89 -14.62
N PRO A 87 -2.33 -5.41 -13.53
CA PRO A 87 -3.76 -5.71 -13.50
C PRO A 87 -4.61 -4.43 -13.44
N HIS A 88 -5.89 -4.58 -13.75
CA HIS A 88 -6.88 -3.53 -13.50
C HIS A 88 -7.07 -3.32 -11.99
N LEU A 89 -7.26 -2.08 -11.55
CA LEU A 89 -7.31 -1.76 -10.11
C LEU A 89 -8.42 -2.50 -9.36
N HIS A 90 -9.54 -2.81 -10.02
CA HIS A 90 -10.68 -3.52 -9.42
C HIS A 90 -10.43 -5.03 -9.24
N THR A 91 -9.44 -5.62 -9.92
CA THR A 91 -9.12 -7.05 -9.78
C THR A 91 -8.12 -7.29 -8.66
N ILE A 92 -7.42 -6.25 -8.19
CA ILE A 92 -6.41 -6.36 -7.14
C ILE A 92 -7.08 -6.71 -5.82
N SER A 93 -6.67 -7.84 -5.26
CA SER A 93 -7.26 -8.46 -4.09
C SER A 93 -6.31 -8.45 -2.89
N PHE A 94 -6.81 -8.92 -1.74
CA PHE A 94 -5.98 -9.17 -0.56
C PHE A 94 -4.85 -10.17 -0.85
N SER A 95 -5.11 -11.18 -1.70
CA SER A 95 -4.13 -12.22 -2.02
C SER A 95 -2.90 -11.66 -2.74
N ASP A 96 -3.10 -10.67 -3.60
CA ASP A 96 -2.02 -10.03 -4.36
C ASP A 96 -1.08 -9.24 -3.43
N LEU A 97 -1.65 -8.61 -2.40
CA LEU A 97 -0.91 -7.89 -1.37
C LEU A 97 -0.14 -8.85 -0.45
N GLU A 98 -0.72 -9.99 -0.09
CA GLU A 98 0.00 -11.04 0.67
C GLU A 98 1.12 -11.66 -0.16
N HIS A 99 0.89 -11.89 -1.47
CA HIS A 99 1.93 -12.36 -2.38
C HIS A 99 3.09 -11.37 -2.46
N PHE A 100 2.80 -10.07 -2.58
CA PHE A 100 3.80 -9.01 -2.55
C PHE A 100 4.64 -9.03 -1.26
N LYS A 101 3.99 -9.10 -0.10
CA LYS A 101 4.70 -9.22 1.19
C LYS A 101 5.63 -10.42 1.23
N LYS A 102 5.12 -11.60 0.85
CA LYS A 102 5.90 -12.83 0.85
C LYS A 102 7.13 -12.69 -0.04
N LYS A 103 6.98 -12.11 -1.24
CA LYS A 103 8.10 -11.88 -2.16
C LYS A 103 9.14 -10.91 -1.58
N CYS A 104 8.72 -9.83 -0.91
CA CYS A 104 9.64 -8.92 -0.25
C CYS A 104 10.39 -9.56 0.92
N LEU A 105 9.69 -10.35 1.75
CA LEU A 105 10.31 -11.04 2.89
C LEU A 105 11.30 -12.13 2.44
N VAL A 106 10.97 -12.88 1.38
CA VAL A 106 11.89 -13.87 0.77
C VAL A 106 13.15 -13.19 0.21
N ARG A 107 13.03 -11.96 -0.28
CA ARG A 107 14.19 -11.13 -0.71
C ARG A 107 15.02 -10.57 0.45
N GLY A 108 14.68 -10.88 1.71
CA GLY A 108 15.38 -10.37 2.89
C GLY A 108 15.05 -8.91 3.24
N THR A 109 13.96 -8.34 2.69
CA THR A 109 13.56 -6.97 3.03
C THR A 109 13.02 -6.92 4.46
N LYS A 110 13.53 -6.00 5.29
CA LYS A 110 13.09 -5.83 6.68
C LYS A 110 11.59 -5.53 6.76
N PRO A 111 10.84 -6.10 7.74
CA PRO A 111 9.41 -5.84 7.93
C PRO A 111 9.02 -4.36 7.97
N VAL A 112 9.86 -3.52 8.58
CA VAL A 112 9.68 -2.05 8.62
C VAL A 112 9.66 -1.45 7.22
N THR A 113 10.59 -1.87 6.36
CA THR A 113 10.69 -1.41 4.98
C THR A 113 9.50 -1.88 4.15
N VAL A 114 9.08 -3.14 4.31
CA VAL A 114 7.86 -3.68 3.68
C VAL A 114 6.63 -2.86 4.08
N ASN A 115 6.49 -2.53 5.36
CA ASN A 115 5.41 -1.67 5.85
C ASN A 115 5.47 -0.25 5.26
N GLY A 116 6.68 0.28 5.01
CA GLY A 116 6.88 1.49 4.24
C GLY A 116 6.21 1.39 2.87
N TYR A 117 6.55 0.36 2.10
CA TYR A 117 5.95 0.13 0.77
C TYR A 117 4.43 -0.03 0.85
N LEU A 118 3.91 -0.81 1.80
CA LEU A 118 2.47 -1.02 1.98
C LEU A 118 1.72 0.27 2.33
N ARG A 119 2.34 1.22 3.05
CA ARG A 119 1.74 2.53 3.33
C ARG A 119 1.61 3.36 2.06
N HIS A 120 2.65 3.40 1.22
CA HIS A 120 2.62 4.11 -0.06
C HIS A 120 1.58 3.48 -1.02
N ILE A 121 1.53 2.15 -1.09
CA ILE A 121 0.52 1.42 -1.87
C ILE A 121 -0.89 1.75 -1.36
N LYS A 122 -1.11 1.73 -0.04
CA LYS A 122 -2.41 2.08 0.56
C LYS A 122 -2.83 3.51 0.22
N ALA A 123 -1.91 4.46 0.29
CA ALA A 123 -2.17 5.86 -0.07
C ALA A 123 -2.56 5.99 -1.56
N ALA A 124 -1.89 5.25 -2.45
CA ALA A 124 -2.24 5.23 -3.87
C ALA A 124 -3.67 4.68 -4.11
N PHE A 125 -4.06 3.58 -3.47
CA PHE A 125 -5.43 3.07 -3.63
C PHE A 125 -6.48 3.99 -2.99
N ASN A 126 -6.16 4.72 -1.92
CA ASN A 126 -7.05 5.75 -1.39
C ASN A 126 -7.22 6.89 -2.41
N PHE A 127 -6.14 7.37 -3.01
CA PHE A 127 -6.21 8.34 -4.10
C PHE A 127 -7.08 7.85 -5.27
N ALA A 128 -6.92 6.60 -5.68
CA ALA A 128 -7.75 5.99 -6.73
C ALA A 128 -9.23 5.95 -6.35
N LYS A 129 -9.54 5.73 -5.07
CA LYS A 129 -10.91 5.75 -4.56
C LYS A 129 -11.47 7.17 -4.58
N ASP A 130 -10.71 8.14 -4.12
CA ASP A 130 -11.11 9.55 -4.07
C ASP A 130 -11.32 10.14 -5.48
N ALA A 131 -10.51 9.70 -6.44
CA ALA A 131 -10.67 10.01 -7.87
C ALA A 131 -11.83 9.24 -8.55
N GLY A 132 -12.52 8.33 -7.84
CA GLY A 132 -13.64 7.56 -8.36
C GLY A 132 -13.28 6.39 -9.28
N TRP A 133 -12.00 6.01 -9.36
CA TRP A 133 -11.52 4.93 -10.23
C TRP A 133 -11.86 3.54 -9.68
N ILE A 134 -11.94 3.43 -8.34
CA ILE A 134 -12.35 2.22 -7.65
C ILE A 134 -13.44 2.54 -6.62
N LYS A 135 -14.33 1.58 -6.39
CA LYS A 135 -15.40 1.71 -5.38
C LYS A 135 -14.88 1.47 -3.97
N SER A 136 -13.90 0.58 -3.82
CA SER A 136 -13.36 0.20 -2.52
C SER A 136 -11.86 -0.10 -2.61
N THR A 137 -11.15 0.27 -1.54
CA THR A 137 -9.73 0.01 -1.37
C THR A 137 -9.53 -1.43 -0.88
N PRO A 138 -8.58 -2.20 -1.43
CA PRO A 138 -8.26 -3.52 -0.93
C PRO A 138 -7.76 -3.46 0.52
N LYS A 139 -8.08 -4.48 1.32
CA LYS A 139 -7.66 -4.53 2.73
C LYS A 139 -6.14 -4.75 2.81
N ILE A 140 -5.40 -3.76 3.28
CA ILE A 140 -3.94 -3.86 3.44
C ILE A 140 -3.61 -4.04 4.93
N LYS A 141 -3.16 -5.24 5.32
CA LYS A 141 -2.63 -5.51 6.67
C LYS A 141 -1.13 -5.22 6.72
N MET A 142 -0.62 -4.64 7.78
CA MET A 142 0.83 -4.43 7.96
C MET A 142 1.49 -5.71 8.52
N VAL A 143 2.78 -5.89 8.26
CA VAL A 143 3.60 -6.92 8.88
C VAL A 143 3.85 -6.53 10.35
N PRO A 144 3.69 -7.43 11.33
CA PRO A 144 3.99 -7.12 12.72
C PRO A 144 5.49 -6.78 12.87
N VAL A 145 5.78 -5.71 13.60
CA VAL A 145 7.16 -5.28 13.90
C VAL A 145 7.25 -5.07 15.41
N GLY A 146 8.24 -5.69 16.04
CA GLY A 146 8.60 -5.38 17.42
C GLY A 146 9.05 -3.93 17.53
N LYS A 147 8.60 -3.22 18.57
CA LYS A 147 9.09 -1.88 18.88
C LYS A 147 10.39 -2.02 19.65
N THR A 148 11.53 -1.77 19.01
CA THR A 148 12.76 -1.50 19.73
C THR A 148 12.79 -0.02 20.12
N PRO A 149 13.00 0.32 21.40
CA PRO A 149 13.14 1.72 21.78
C PRO A 149 14.39 2.30 21.09
N PRO A 150 14.36 3.59 20.70
CA PRO A 150 15.55 4.26 20.20
C PRO A 150 16.63 4.23 21.29
N ARG A 151 17.88 3.96 20.88
CA ARG A 151 19.02 4.05 21.79
C ARG A 151 19.42 5.52 21.93
N TYR A 152 19.45 6.03 23.15
CA TYR A 152 20.00 7.34 23.46
C TYR A 152 21.51 7.25 23.62
N LEU A 153 22.23 8.29 23.23
CA LEU A 153 23.66 8.41 23.49
C LEU A 153 23.88 8.89 24.92
N THR A 154 24.83 8.28 25.63
CA THR A 154 25.24 8.78 26.95
C THR A 154 26.12 10.02 26.81
N PRO A 155 26.25 10.85 27.85
CA PRO A 155 27.17 12.00 27.83
C PRO A 155 28.61 11.61 27.47
N ASP A 156 29.08 10.46 27.94
CA ASP A 156 30.42 9.95 27.63
C ASP A 156 30.58 9.58 26.15
N GLU A 157 29.58 8.94 25.55
CA GLU A 157 29.56 8.64 24.12
C GLU A 157 29.54 9.92 23.27
N ILE A 158 28.78 10.95 23.70
CA ILE A 158 28.74 12.26 23.03
C ILE A 158 30.12 12.93 23.08
N ASN A 159 30.77 12.94 24.25
CA ASN A 159 32.10 13.50 24.42
C ASN A 159 33.14 12.77 23.55
N GLY A 160 33.05 11.44 23.47
CA GLY A 160 33.89 10.63 22.59
C GLY A 160 33.71 11.00 21.12
N ILE A 161 32.46 11.13 20.65
CA ILE A 161 32.16 11.54 19.26
C ILE A 161 32.72 12.94 18.98
N LEU A 162 32.56 13.90 19.90
CA LEU A 162 33.07 15.27 19.74
C LEU A 162 34.60 15.33 19.67
N GLN A 163 35.31 14.52 20.45
CA GLN A 163 36.77 14.44 20.39
C GLN A 163 37.26 13.84 19.08
N CYS A 164 36.63 12.76 18.61
CA CYS A 164 36.92 12.18 17.30
C CYS A 164 36.65 13.17 16.16
N ALA A 165 35.51 13.85 16.17
CA ALA A 165 35.14 14.82 15.14
C ALA A 165 36.15 15.97 15.02
N LYS A 166 36.59 16.54 16.16
CA LYS A 166 37.60 17.61 16.19
C LYS A 166 38.97 17.16 15.64
N ARG A 167 39.32 15.89 15.82
CA ARG A 167 40.58 15.32 15.30
C ARG A 167 40.53 15.10 13.79
N GLU A 168 39.37 14.77 13.24
CA GLU A 168 39.21 14.47 11.81
C GLU A 168 39.06 15.74 10.97
N SER A 169 38.21 16.69 11.41
CA SER A 169 38.17 18.02 10.81
C SER A 169 37.60 19.06 11.78
N GLU A 170 38.16 20.27 11.72
CA GLU A 170 37.70 21.35 12.58
C GLU A 170 36.25 21.74 12.28
N ASP A 171 35.83 21.67 11.02
CA ASP A 171 34.46 21.96 10.59
C ASP A 171 33.44 20.94 11.10
N LEU A 172 33.78 19.63 11.14
CA LEU A 172 32.92 18.62 11.76
C LEU A 172 32.80 18.87 13.26
N GLY A 173 33.91 19.21 13.93
CA GLY A 173 33.91 19.57 15.34
C GLY A 173 32.97 20.75 15.64
N ARG A 174 33.00 21.80 14.81
CA ARG A 174 32.10 22.96 14.91
C ARG A 174 30.65 22.58 14.65
N LEU A 175 30.37 21.75 13.63
CA LEU A 175 29.01 21.28 13.31
C LEU A 175 28.39 20.49 14.46
N PHE A 176 29.11 19.50 15.01
CA PHE A 176 28.59 18.69 16.13
C PHE A 176 28.44 19.52 17.41
N THR A 177 29.32 20.48 17.66
CA THR A 177 29.18 21.39 18.80
C THR A 177 27.94 22.28 18.63
N PHE A 178 27.71 22.82 17.43
CA PHE A 178 26.54 23.64 17.13
C PHE A 178 25.22 22.85 17.24
N MET A 179 25.17 21.64 16.68
CA MET A 179 24.00 20.75 16.79
C MET A 179 23.74 20.31 18.23
N GLY A 180 24.80 20.10 19.02
CA GLY A 180 24.69 19.80 20.45
C GLY A 180 24.17 20.98 21.28
N SER A 181 24.53 22.21 20.90
CA SER A 181 24.19 23.43 21.63
C SER A 181 22.78 23.94 21.34
N SER A 182 22.27 23.71 20.13
CA SER A 182 21.02 24.35 19.68
C SER A 182 19.73 23.63 20.12
N ASP A 183 19.74 22.34 20.45
CA ASP A 183 18.49 21.65 20.89
C ASP A 183 18.69 20.41 21.78
N PHE A 184 19.92 19.93 22.00
CA PHE A 184 20.12 18.64 22.70
C PHE A 184 20.12 18.74 24.23
N VAL A 185 20.38 19.93 24.80
CA VAL A 185 20.49 20.14 26.25
C VAL A 185 19.14 20.44 26.91
N VAL A 186 18.12 20.83 26.16
CA VAL A 186 16.81 21.23 26.71
C VAL A 186 15.95 20.03 27.14
N GLN A 187 16.14 18.84 26.55
CA GLN A 187 15.33 17.67 26.90
C GLN A 187 15.84 16.89 28.12
N LEU A 188 17.14 16.89 28.41
CA LEU A 188 17.69 16.13 29.56
C LEU A 188 17.41 16.79 30.93
N ASN A 189 17.11 18.10 30.96
CA ASN A 189 16.82 18.82 32.21
C ASN A 189 15.32 18.92 32.55
N ARG A 190 14.40 18.52 31.65
CA ARG A 190 12.95 18.51 31.95
C ARG A 190 12.47 17.23 32.63
N ASP A 191 13.19 16.12 32.48
CA ASP A 191 12.80 14.82 33.08
C ASP A 191 13.37 14.60 34.50
N LYS A 192 14.04 15.60 35.09
CA LYS A 192 14.54 15.55 36.49
C LYS A 192 13.69 16.36 37.48
N SER A 193 12.50 16.81 37.09
CA SER A 193 11.60 17.60 37.95
C SER A 193 10.17 17.03 38.03
N LEU A 194 10.06 15.71 38.23
CA LEU A 194 8.87 15.01 38.72
C LEU A 194 9.28 13.89 39.68
#